data_AF-A0A9P5TFI9-F1
#
_entry.id   AF-A0A9P5TFI9-F1
#
_cell.length_a   1.000
_cell.length_b   1.000
_cell.length_c   1.000
_cell.angle_alpha   90.00
_cell.angle_beta   90.00
_cell.angle_gamma   90.00
#
_symmetry.space_group_name_H-M   'P 1'
#
loop_
_entity.id
_entity.type
_entity.pdbx_description
1 polymer ?
#
loop_
_entity_poly.entity_id
_entity_poly.type
_entity_poly.pdbx_seq_one_letter_code
_entity_poly.pdbx_strand_id
1 'polypeptide(L)'
;MSPEKAKGRGASTKYVRGGLADYASLYFDRSLTAYALWKKDIKRNPSAFRPEFNLSVVKILHLPPPSRAHSKLSASMNTSSPGIALCRIQSQTSSSLKSDHLYRAVFLFLNVVDSSDPMSPALFVEGKTILVFKPWHEVSFCPENADGEVLEGNTISRLPASLPLSEHYSTPDPLDAPVSDIGLFITRFYIKS
;
A
#
# COMPACT_ATOMS: atom_id res chain seq x y z
N MET A 1 6.21 16.43 -43.14
CA MET A 1 6.19 15.06 -43.70
C MET A 1 5.79 14.11 -42.58
N SER A 2 4.75 13.31 -42.81
CA SER A 2 4.09 12.43 -41.84
C SER A 2 4.46 10.97 -42.15
N PRO A 3 4.72 10.09 -41.16
CA PRO A 3 5.19 8.74 -41.45
C PRO A 3 4.03 7.87 -41.96
N GLU A 4 4.20 7.34 -43.18
CA GLU A 4 3.27 6.43 -43.82
C GLU A 4 3.23 5.06 -43.12
N LYS A 5 2.02 4.56 -42.89
CA LYS A 5 1.75 3.27 -42.27
C LYS A 5 2.07 2.13 -43.24
N ALA A 6 3.21 1.46 -43.06
CA ALA A 6 3.54 0.24 -43.79
C ALA A 6 2.61 -0.91 -43.38
N LYS A 7 1.74 -1.29 -44.32
CA LYS A 7 0.75 -2.37 -44.22
C LYS A 7 1.43 -3.71 -44.52
N GLY A 8 2.19 -4.25 -43.56
CA GLY A 8 2.94 -5.51 -43.70
C GLY A 8 2.49 -6.59 -42.72
N ARG A 9 1.88 -7.67 -43.24
CA ARG A 9 1.58 -8.90 -42.50
C ARG A 9 2.85 -9.47 -41.84
N GLY A 10 2.83 -9.64 -40.52
CA GLY A 10 3.53 -10.73 -39.85
C GLY A 10 5.01 -10.57 -39.49
N ALA A 11 5.57 -9.35 -39.49
CA ALA A 11 6.86 -9.13 -38.83
C ALA A 11 6.59 -8.90 -37.34
N SER A 12 6.77 -9.95 -36.51
CA SER A 12 6.85 -9.75 -35.07
C SER A 12 7.89 -8.66 -34.81
N THR A 13 7.47 -7.56 -34.21
CA THR A 13 8.37 -6.48 -33.81
C THR A 13 9.42 -7.10 -32.91
N LYS A 14 10.59 -7.42 -33.47
CA LYS A 14 11.75 -7.89 -32.71
C LYS A 14 12.13 -6.71 -31.83
N TYR A 15 11.71 -6.76 -30.56
CA TYR A 15 12.18 -5.82 -29.56
C TYR A 15 13.71 -5.80 -29.62
N VAL A 16 14.28 -4.59 -29.61
CA VAL A 16 15.74 -4.41 -29.63
C VAL A 16 16.29 -5.13 -28.40
N ARG A 17 17.08 -6.19 -28.63
CA ARG A 17 17.77 -6.93 -27.57
C ARG A 17 18.73 -5.98 -26.87
N GLY A 18 18.69 -5.89 -25.55
CA GLY A 18 19.39 -4.85 -24.78
C GLY A 18 18.73 -3.45 -24.84
N GLY A 19 17.48 -3.34 -25.29
CA GLY A 19 16.69 -2.11 -25.19
C GLY A 19 16.11 -1.88 -23.78
N LEU A 20 15.48 -0.73 -23.57
CA LEU A 20 14.84 -0.37 -22.29
C LEU A 20 13.85 -1.43 -21.79
N ALA A 21 13.10 -2.07 -22.69
CA ALA A 21 12.16 -3.14 -22.34
C ALA A 21 12.87 -4.36 -21.75
N ASP A 22 14.04 -4.73 -22.28
CA ASP A 22 14.85 -5.86 -21.82
C ASP A 22 15.46 -5.54 -20.43
N TYR A 23 16.00 -4.32 -20.26
CA TYR A 23 16.47 -3.85 -18.96
C TYR A 23 15.37 -3.77 -17.91
N ALA A 24 14.17 -3.30 -18.28
CA ALA A 24 13.02 -3.27 -17.39
C ALA A 24 12.61 -4.69 -16.98
N SER A 25 12.54 -5.64 -17.93
CA SER A 25 12.26 -7.04 -17.64
C SER A 25 13.26 -7.62 -16.63
N LEU A 26 14.56 -7.44 -16.88
CA LEU A 26 15.61 -7.91 -15.97
C LEU A 26 15.49 -7.29 -14.57
N TYR A 27 15.12 -6.01 -14.47
CA TYR A 27 14.93 -5.33 -13.20
C TYR A 27 13.73 -5.89 -12.41
N PHE A 28 12.62 -6.15 -13.10
CA PHE A 28 11.43 -6.76 -12.49
C PHE A 28 11.72 -8.20 -12.03
N ASP A 29 12.42 -9.00 -12.84
CA ASP A 29 12.80 -10.37 -12.47
C ASP A 29 13.67 -10.39 -11.21
N ARG A 30 14.64 -9.47 -11.10
CA ARG A 30 15.47 -9.33 -9.89
C ARG A 30 14.65 -8.92 -8.68
N SER A 31 13.76 -7.93 -8.83
CA SER A 31 12.91 -7.43 -7.74
C SER A 31 11.96 -8.51 -7.21
N LEU A 32 11.39 -9.31 -8.11
CA LEU A 32 10.54 -10.45 -7.77
C LEU A 32 11.33 -11.55 -7.04
N THR A 33 12.54 -11.85 -7.53
CA THR A 33 13.42 -12.83 -6.88
C THR A 33 13.77 -12.38 -5.46
N ALA A 34 14.13 -11.11 -5.28
CA ALA A 34 14.43 -10.54 -3.97
C ALA A 34 13.23 -10.60 -3.02
N TYR A 35 12.02 -10.28 -3.50
CA TYR A 35 10.80 -10.43 -2.71
C TYR A 35 10.53 -11.89 -2.34
N ALA A 36 10.68 -12.82 -3.29
CA ALA A 36 10.44 -14.24 -3.05
C ALA A 36 11.41 -14.83 -2.02
N LEU A 37 12.69 -14.41 -2.05
CA LEU A 37 13.68 -14.78 -1.04
C LEU A 37 13.31 -14.22 0.33
N TRP A 38 13.03 -12.91 0.41
CA TRP A 38 12.59 -12.28 1.66
C TRP A 38 11.35 -12.96 2.24
N LYS A 39 10.36 -13.28 1.41
CA LYS A 39 9.14 -13.97 1.81
C LYS A 39 9.41 -15.38 2.36
N LYS A 40 10.36 -16.11 1.78
CA LYS A 40 10.78 -17.42 2.32
C LYS A 40 11.47 -17.26 3.67
N ASP A 41 12.34 -16.27 3.79
CA ASP A 41 13.11 -16.04 5.02
C ASP A 41 12.21 -15.60 6.18
N ILE A 42 11.25 -14.69 5.95
CA ILE A 42 10.31 -14.24 6.99
C ILE A 42 9.37 -15.36 7.44
N LYS A 43 8.96 -16.26 6.53
CA LYS A 43 8.16 -17.44 6.88
C LYS A 43 8.96 -18.43 7.72
N ARG A 44 10.25 -18.59 7.43
CA ARG A 44 11.13 -19.50 8.17
C ARG A 44 11.47 -18.96 9.56
N ASN A 45 11.75 -17.67 9.66
CA ASN A 45 12.14 -17.04 10.92
C ASN A 45 11.64 -15.59 10.99
N PRO A 46 10.41 -15.36 11.46
CA PRO A 46 9.84 -14.02 11.52
C PRO A 46 10.56 -13.10 12.51
N SER A 47 11.22 -13.66 13.54
CA SER A 47 11.95 -12.87 14.54
C SER A 47 13.35 -12.45 14.10
N ALA A 48 13.90 -13.06 13.04
CA ALA A 48 15.21 -12.67 12.50
C ALA A 48 15.18 -11.26 11.88
N PHE A 49 14.02 -10.80 11.43
CA PHE A 49 13.86 -9.51 10.79
C PHE A 49 13.16 -8.56 11.74
N ARG A 50 13.83 -7.48 12.09
CA ARG A 50 13.21 -6.39 12.86
C ARG A 50 12.27 -5.61 11.94
N PRO A 51 10.96 -5.52 12.25
CA PRO A 51 10.07 -4.65 11.51
C PRO A 51 10.44 -3.18 11.77
N GLU A 52 10.18 -2.33 10.77
CA GLU A 52 10.40 -0.89 10.88
C GLU A 52 9.34 -0.23 11.77
N PHE A 53 8.10 -0.71 11.63
CA PHE A 53 6.98 -0.33 12.49
C PHE A 53 5.83 -1.34 12.38
N ASN A 54 4.90 -1.22 13.31
CA ASN A 54 3.70 -2.05 13.37
C ASN A 54 2.47 -1.18 13.11
N LEU A 55 1.60 -1.63 12.21
CA LEU A 55 0.33 -0.99 11.88
C LEU A 55 -0.83 -1.78 12.45
N SER A 56 -1.72 -1.12 13.19
CA SER A 56 -3.03 -1.65 13.58
C SER A 56 -4.04 -1.28 12.51
N VAL A 57 -4.72 -2.25 11.90
CA VAL A 57 -5.81 -1.99 10.95
C VAL A 57 -7.02 -1.49 11.74
N VAL A 58 -7.41 -0.23 11.51
CA VAL A 58 -8.59 0.38 12.15
C VAL A 58 -9.81 0.19 11.26
N LYS A 59 -9.67 0.49 9.96
CA LYS A 59 -10.77 0.38 9.00
C LYS A 59 -10.29 -0.01 7.62
N ILE A 60 -10.98 -0.93 6.97
CA ILE A 60 -10.65 -1.31 5.59
C ILE A 60 -11.41 -0.41 4.62
N LEU A 61 -10.68 0.23 3.71
CA LEU A 61 -11.23 1.10 2.66
C LEU A 61 -11.40 0.33 1.34
N HIS A 62 -10.49 -0.59 1.06
CA HIS A 62 -10.51 -1.42 -0.14
C HIS A 62 -9.95 -2.80 0.16
N LEU A 63 -10.77 -3.84 -0.05
CA LEU A 63 -10.35 -5.22 0.06
C LEU A 63 -9.82 -5.70 -1.30
N PRO A 64 -8.67 -6.38 -1.36
CA PRO A 64 -8.20 -7.03 -2.59
C PRO A 64 -9.29 -7.98 -3.11
N PRO A 65 -9.56 -8.03 -4.42
CA PRO A 65 -10.48 -9.00 -4.96
C PRO A 65 -9.92 -10.41 -4.70
N PRO A 66 -10.79 -11.39 -4.37
CA PRO A 66 -10.34 -12.76 -4.16
C PRO A 66 -9.69 -13.27 -5.45
N SER A 67 -8.53 -13.93 -5.32
CA SER A 67 -7.84 -14.54 -6.45
C SER A 67 -8.77 -15.57 -7.10
N ARG A 68 -9.34 -15.23 -8.27
CA ARG A 68 -10.21 -16.16 -9.00
C ARG A 68 -9.32 -17.23 -9.62
N ALA A 69 -9.25 -18.39 -8.97
CA ALA A 69 -8.47 -19.56 -9.38
C ALA A 69 -8.79 -20.09 -10.81
N HIS A 70 -9.77 -19.53 -11.51
CA HIS A 70 -10.30 -20.03 -12.77
C HIS A 70 -9.85 -19.27 -14.03
N SER A 71 -9.11 -18.17 -13.92
CA SER A 71 -8.54 -17.50 -15.11
C SER A 71 -7.23 -18.16 -15.56
N LYS A 72 -7.30 -19.44 -15.95
CA LYS A 72 -6.16 -20.22 -16.48
C LYS A 72 -5.60 -19.68 -17.81
N LEU A 73 -6.28 -18.71 -18.43
CA LEU A 73 -5.95 -18.17 -19.76
C LEU A 73 -5.15 -16.87 -19.73
N SER A 74 -5.06 -16.21 -18.57
CA SER A 74 -4.17 -15.05 -18.40
C SER A 74 -2.97 -15.46 -17.57
N ALA A 75 -2.07 -16.23 -18.18
CA ALA A 75 -0.71 -16.46 -17.69
C ALA A 75 0.15 -15.17 -17.73
N SER A 76 -0.47 -13.99 -17.91
CA SER A 76 0.18 -12.71 -17.75
C SER A 76 0.61 -12.58 -16.29
N MET A 77 1.89 -12.86 -16.11
CA MET A 77 2.65 -12.85 -14.88
C MET A 77 2.37 -11.59 -14.06
N ASN A 78 2.33 -11.75 -12.74
CA ASN A 78 2.60 -10.68 -11.77
C ASN A 78 1.50 -9.63 -11.54
N THR A 79 0.22 -9.98 -11.60
CA THR A 79 -0.84 -9.06 -11.15
C THR A 79 -0.81 -8.95 -9.62
N SER A 80 -0.31 -7.83 -9.09
CA SER A 80 -0.53 -7.45 -7.69
C SER A 80 -1.95 -6.88 -7.55
N SER A 81 -2.57 -7.14 -6.40
CA SER A 81 -3.80 -6.46 -6.01
C SER A 81 -3.51 -5.52 -4.84
N PRO A 82 -3.88 -4.24 -4.93
CA PRO A 82 -3.81 -3.36 -3.77
C PRO A 82 -4.90 -3.72 -2.76
N GLY A 83 -4.61 -3.56 -1.47
CA GLY A 83 -5.59 -3.40 -0.41
C GLY A 83 -5.33 -2.07 0.30
N ILE A 84 -6.38 -1.38 0.70
CA ILE A 84 -6.26 -0.04 1.31
C ILE A 84 -6.96 -0.06 2.67
N ALA A 85 -6.28 0.46 3.70
CA ALA A 85 -6.85 0.61 5.03
C ALA A 85 -6.42 1.92 5.70
N LEU A 86 -7.22 2.34 6.68
CA LEU A 86 -6.81 3.28 7.71
C LEU A 86 -6.12 2.50 8.82
N CYS A 87 -4.88 2.90 9.11
CA CYS A 87 -4.04 2.21 10.09
C CYS A 87 -3.49 3.18 11.13
N ARG A 88 -3.31 2.70 12.36
CA ARG A 88 -2.59 3.40 13.42
C ARG A 88 -1.22 2.78 13.64
N ILE A 89 -0.19 3.58 13.86
CA ILE A 89 1.16 3.09 14.15
C ILE A 89 1.29 2.79 15.65
N GLN A 90 1.67 1.57 16.02
CA GLN A 90 1.77 1.13 17.42
C GLN A 90 3.18 1.22 18.02
N SER A 91 4.21 0.98 17.22
CA SER A 91 5.60 0.98 17.68
C SER A 91 6.47 1.55 16.57
N GLN A 92 7.26 2.55 16.94
CA GLN A 92 8.12 3.28 16.03
C GLN A 92 9.54 3.15 16.54
N THR A 93 10.43 2.63 15.70
CA THR A 93 11.85 2.57 16.04
C THR A 93 12.62 3.79 15.54
N SER A 94 12.09 4.53 14.56
CA SER A 94 12.87 5.60 13.89
C SER A 94 12.14 6.53 12.92
N SER A 95 10.82 6.43 12.68
CA SER A 95 10.15 7.29 11.68
C SER A 95 9.66 8.63 12.25
N SER A 96 9.35 9.59 11.38
CA SER A 96 8.73 10.89 11.68
C SER A 96 7.21 10.79 11.92
N LEU A 97 6.65 9.59 11.82
CA LEU A 97 5.22 9.33 11.82
C LEU A 97 4.66 9.37 13.26
N LYS A 98 3.64 10.16 13.51
CA LYS A 98 2.96 10.23 14.82
C LYS A 98 2.13 8.97 15.09
N SER A 99 2.29 8.34 16.25
CA SER A 99 1.53 7.14 16.68
C SER A 99 0.03 7.38 16.89
N ASP A 100 -0.36 8.63 17.13
CA ASP A 100 -1.75 9.01 17.44
C ASP A 100 -2.57 9.40 16.20
N HIS A 101 -2.00 9.27 15.01
CA HIS A 101 -2.66 9.61 13.75
C HIS A 101 -3.08 8.35 12.99
N LEU A 102 -4.13 8.50 12.19
CA LEU A 102 -4.55 7.49 11.23
C LEU A 102 -3.86 7.76 9.88
N TYR A 103 -3.24 6.73 9.32
CA TYR A 103 -2.58 6.78 8.02
C TYR A 103 -3.37 5.96 7.00
N ARG A 104 -3.44 6.47 5.78
CA ARG A 104 -3.96 5.69 4.64
C ARG A 104 -2.84 4.79 4.12
N ALA A 105 -2.91 3.51 4.42
CA ALA A 105 -1.91 2.53 4.00
C ALA A 105 -2.42 1.73 2.79
N VAL A 106 -1.59 1.65 1.75
CA VAL A 106 -1.77 0.83 0.55
C VAL A 106 -0.84 -0.36 0.64
N PHE A 107 -1.40 -1.56 0.71
CA PHE A 107 -0.69 -2.83 0.79
C PHE A 107 -0.75 -3.53 -0.56
N LEU A 108 0.40 -3.94 -1.10
CA LEU A 108 0.45 -4.71 -2.35
C LEU A 108 0.44 -6.21 -2.08
N PHE A 109 -0.70 -6.85 -2.36
CA PHE A 109 -0.84 -8.30 -2.31
C PHE A 109 -0.38 -8.89 -3.64
N LEU A 110 0.81 -9.51 -3.66
CA LEU A 110 1.24 -10.32 -4.79
C LEU A 110 0.44 -11.60 -4.82
N ASN A 111 -0.14 -11.96 -5.97
CA ASN A 111 -1.11 -13.05 -6.14
C ASN A 111 -0.74 -14.32 -5.33
N VAL A 112 -1.29 -14.42 -4.11
CA VAL A 112 -1.02 -15.53 -3.19
C VAL A 112 -2.10 -16.57 -3.39
N VAL A 113 -1.69 -17.79 -3.76
CA VAL A 113 -2.61 -18.92 -3.98
C VAL A 113 -2.99 -19.60 -2.66
N ASP A 114 -2.17 -19.44 -1.62
CA ASP A 114 -2.30 -20.14 -0.36
C ASP A 114 -3.01 -19.28 0.71
N SER A 115 -4.17 -19.74 1.18
CA SER A 115 -4.94 -19.09 2.23
C SER A 115 -4.24 -19.10 3.60
N SER A 116 -3.28 -20.01 3.82
CA SER A 116 -2.49 -20.08 5.04
C SER A 116 -1.31 -19.11 5.07
N ASP A 117 -1.07 -18.39 3.96
CA ASP A 117 0.01 -17.42 3.89
C ASP A 117 -0.27 -16.22 4.82
N PRO A 118 0.67 -15.83 5.69
CA PRO A 118 0.54 -14.65 6.54
C PRO A 118 0.41 -13.33 5.75
N MET A 119 0.61 -13.36 4.43
CA MET A 119 0.39 -12.22 3.53
C MET A 119 -0.88 -12.39 2.69
N SER A 120 -1.75 -13.34 3.03
CA SER A 120 -3.00 -13.59 2.32
C SER A 120 -3.98 -12.42 2.50
N PRO A 121 -4.66 -11.97 1.42
CA PRO A 121 -5.78 -11.03 1.52
C PRO A 121 -6.86 -11.45 2.51
N ALA A 122 -7.04 -12.76 2.74
CA ALA A 122 -8.04 -13.27 3.69
C ALA A 122 -7.74 -12.89 5.15
N LEU A 123 -6.47 -12.63 5.48
CA LEU A 123 -6.05 -12.19 6.82
C LEU A 123 -6.10 -10.67 6.97
N PHE A 124 -6.36 -9.93 5.88
CA PHE A 124 -6.47 -8.48 5.90
C PHE A 124 -7.85 -8.07 6.41
N VAL A 125 -8.00 -8.05 7.74
CA VAL A 125 -9.22 -7.73 8.46
C VAL A 125 -8.96 -6.64 9.53
N GLU A 126 -10.02 -5.96 9.96
CA GLU A 126 -9.95 -4.93 11.01
C GLU A 126 -9.46 -5.52 12.34
N GLY A 127 -8.75 -4.71 13.14
CA GLY A 127 -8.14 -5.11 14.40
C GLY A 127 -6.82 -5.89 14.27
N LYS A 128 -6.42 -6.32 13.06
CA LYS A 128 -5.14 -7.02 12.87
C LYS A 128 -3.94 -6.09 12.97
N THR A 129 -2.82 -6.66 13.43
CA THR A 129 -1.53 -5.98 13.43
C THR A 129 -0.69 -6.45 12.24
N ILE A 130 -0.19 -5.49 11.47
CA ILE A 130 0.65 -5.72 10.30
C ILE A 130 2.05 -5.22 10.61
N LEU A 131 3.03 -6.11 10.51
CA LEU A 131 4.46 -5.78 10.62
C LEU A 131 4.94 -5.28 9.26
N VAL A 132 5.57 -4.10 9.23
CA VAL A 132 6.02 -3.45 7.98
C VAL A 132 7.54 -3.49 7.89
N PHE A 133 8.04 -3.83 6.69
CA PHE A 133 9.47 -3.96 6.39
C PHE A 133 9.82 -3.10 5.18
N LYS A 134 11.09 -2.70 5.06
CA LYS A 134 11.59 -1.99 3.87
C LYS A 134 11.58 -2.89 2.62
N PRO A 135 11.26 -2.34 1.43
CA PRO A 135 10.99 -0.94 1.18
C PRO A 135 9.51 -0.56 1.41
N TRP A 136 9.31 0.65 1.92
CA TRP A 136 8.03 1.34 2.04
C TRP A 136 8.25 2.82 1.69
N HIS A 137 7.18 3.51 1.29
CA HIS A 137 7.25 4.90 0.86
C HIS A 137 6.17 5.75 1.52
N GLU A 138 6.50 7.00 1.82
CA GLU A 138 5.56 8.02 2.26
C GLU A 138 5.09 8.81 1.03
N VAL A 139 3.80 9.14 1.01
CA VAL A 139 3.18 9.96 -0.03
C VAL A 139 2.39 11.06 0.65
N SER A 140 2.75 12.32 0.43
CA SER A 140 1.99 13.45 0.96
C SER A 140 0.80 13.77 0.04
N PHE A 141 -0.38 13.93 0.63
CA PHE A 141 -1.61 14.37 -0.04
C PHE A 141 -1.86 15.87 0.08
N CYS A 142 -1.04 16.59 0.85
CA CYS A 142 -1.11 18.04 0.88
C CYS A 142 -0.78 18.52 -0.54
N PRO A 143 -1.68 19.24 -1.23
CA PRO A 143 -1.29 19.94 -2.43
C PRO A 143 -0.17 20.87 -1.99
N GLU A 144 1.02 20.61 -2.49
CA GLU A 144 2.13 21.54 -2.39
C GLU A 144 1.56 22.85 -2.92
N ASN A 145 1.25 23.78 -2.02
CA ASN A 145 0.78 25.10 -2.37
C ASN A 145 1.98 25.73 -3.05
N ALA A 146 2.09 25.48 -4.35
CA ALA A 146 3.07 26.07 -5.23
C ALA A 146 2.94 27.58 -5.02
N ASP A 147 4.00 28.14 -4.46
CA ASP A 147 4.15 29.55 -4.15
C ASP A 147 3.67 30.42 -5.34
N GLY A 148 2.91 31.48 -5.16
CA GLY A 148 2.39 32.01 -3.91
C GLY A 148 1.43 33.14 -4.22
N GLU A 149 0.30 33.13 -3.55
CA GLU A 149 -0.32 34.37 -3.11
C GLU A 149 -0.82 34.14 -1.69
N VAL A 150 -0.41 35.07 -0.82
CA VAL A 150 -1.01 35.29 0.48
C VAL A 150 -2.43 35.78 0.22
N LEU A 151 -3.36 34.87 -0.06
CA LEU A 151 -4.78 35.13 0.07
C LEU A 151 -5.17 34.70 1.48
N GLU A 152 -5.00 35.65 2.41
CA GLU A 152 -5.84 35.77 3.59
C GLU A 152 -7.31 35.80 3.12
N GLY A 153 -7.91 34.63 2.94
CA GLY A 153 -9.23 34.57 2.34
C GLY A 153 -9.82 33.17 2.37
N ASN A 154 -10.65 32.93 3.38
CA ASN A 154 -11.51 31.77 3.56
C ASN A 154 -10.92 30.64 4.42
N THR A 155 -10.57 31.00 5.65
CA THR A 155 -11.01 30.20 6.79
C THR A 155 -12.52 29.99 6.68
N ILE A 156 -12.94 28.87 6.10
CA ILE A 156 -14.32 28.41 6.23
C ILE A 156 -14.51 28.20 7.73
N SER A 157 -15.19 29.16 8.37
CA SER A 157 -15.49 29.13 9.79
C SER A 157 -16.25 27.85 10.06
N ARG A 158 -15.57 26.86 10.64
CA ARG A 158 -16.21 25.67 11.18
C ARG A 158 -17.24 26.17 12.19
N LEU A 159 -18.52 26.01 11.83
CA LEU A 159 -19.62 26.35 12.71
C LEU A 159 -19.42 25.63 14.06
N PRO A 160 -19.61 26.32 15.19
CA PRO A 160 -19.55 25.68 16.49
C PRO A 160 -20.74 24.74 16.62
N ALA A 161 -20.52 23.45 16.33
CA ALA A 161 -21.48 22.40 16.64
C ALA A 161 -21.43 22.09 18.15
N SER A 162 -21.86 23.05 18.97
CA SER A 162 -22.06 22.82 20.39
C SER A 162 -23.51 22.38 20.63
N LEU A 163 -23.73 21.07 20.63
CA LEU A 163 -24.86 20.44 21.33
C LEU A 163 -24.33 19.85 22.64
N PRO A 164 -24.91 20.20 23.80
CA PRO A 164 -24.51 19.62 25.08
C PRO A 164 -24.99 18.17 25.12
N LEU A 165 -24.07 17.22 24.93
CA LEU A 165 -24.34 15.81 25.08
C LEU A 165 -23.73 15.30 26.40
N SER A 166 -24.64 14.74 27.19
CA SER A 166 -24.46 14.01 28.45
C SER A 166 -23.12 13.27 28.53
N GLU A 167 -22.39 13.49 29.63
CA GLU A 167 -21.15 12.81 30.00
C GLU A 167 -21.40 11.32 30.27
N HIS A 168 -21.58 10.55 29.22
CA HIS A 168 -21.24 9.13 29.25
C HIS A 168 -19.85 9.02 28.65
N TYR A 169 -18.88 8.61 29.48
CA TYR A 169 -17.52 8.26 29.07
C TYR A 169 -17.55 7.03 28.16
N SER A 170 -18.08 7.19 26.95
CA SER A 170 -17.92 6.25 25.86
C SER A 170 -16.45 6.29 25.48
N THR A 171 -15.85 5.10 25.38
CA THR A 171 -14.49 4.95 24.87
C THR A 171 -14.43 5.69 23.52
N PRO A 172 -13.50 6.64 23.31
CA PRO A 172 -13.47 7.44 22.09
C PRO A 172 -13.41 6.52 20.87
N ASP A 173 -14.23 6.80 19.86
CA ASP A 173 -14.28 5.98 18.64
C ASP A 173 -12.87 6.00 18.03
N PRO A 174 -12.25 4.84 17.74
CA PRO A 174 -10.94 4.80 17.10
C PRO A 174 -10.89 5.55 15.75
N LEU A 175 -12.04 5.86 15.14
CA LEU A 175 -12.15 6.68 13.94
C LEU A 175 -12.10 8.19 14.18
N ASP A 176 -12.21 8.66 15.43
CA ASP A 176 -12.14 10.08 15.78
C ASP A 176 -10.70 10.63 15.78
N ALA A 177 -9.71 9.74 15.66
CA ALA A 177 -8.32 10.15 15.56
C ALA A 177 -8.05 10.96 14.28
N PRO A 178 -7.18 11.98 14.33
CA PRO A 178 -6.88 12.81 13.17
C PRO A 178 -6.27 11.95 12.04
N VAL A 179 -6.85 12.08 10.85
CA VAL A 179 -6.31 11.44 9.64
C VAL A 179 -5.13 12.28 9.16
N SER A 180 -3.97 11.64 9.03
CA SER A 180 -2.78 12.26 8.47
C SER A 180 -2.94 12.47 6.97
N ASP A 181 -2.40 13.58 6.47
CA ASP A 181 -2.24 13.83 5.03
C ASP A 181 -1.12 12.97 4.41
N ILE A 182 -0.51 12.06 5.17
CA ILE A 182 0.50 11.13 4.68
C ILE A 182 -0.13 9.77 4.42
N GLY A 183 0.03 9.29 3.19
CA GLY A 183 -0.22 7.92 2.77
C GLY A 183 1.04 7.07 2.87
N LEU A 184 0.87 5.77 3.12
CA LEU A 184 1.95 4.80 3.17
C LEU A 184 1.78 3.79 2.04
N PHE A 185 2.82 3.57 1.26
CA PHE A 185 2.87 2.54 0.23
C PHE A 185 3.77 1.39 0.67
N ILE A 186 3.18 0.21 0.85
CA ILE A 186 3.82 -0.91 1.55
C ILE A 186 3.87 -2.13 0.64
N THR A 187 5.10 -2.56 0.33
CA THR A 187 5.37 -3.73 -0.53
C THR A 187 5.72 -4.98 0.27
N ARG A 188 6.33 -4.81 1.45
CA ARG A 188 6.78 -5.91 2.30
C ARG A 188 6.14 -5.79 3.67
N PHE A 189 5.24 -6.71 3.95
CA PHE A 189 4.51 -6.75 5.20
C PHE A 189 4.21 -8.18 5.61
N TYR A 190 3.89 -8.36 6.88
CA TYR A 190 3.49 -9.63 7.47
C TYR A 190 2.28 -9.39 8.38
N ILE A 191 1.17 -10.08 8.15
CA ILE A 191 -0.01 -9.97 9.00
C ILE A 191 0.16 -10.93 10.16
N LYS A 192 0.13 -10.40 11.38
CA LYS A 192 0.22 -11.21 12.59
C LYS A 192 -1.08 -12.00 12.76
N SER A 193 -0.96 -13.33 12.71
CA SER A 193 -2.04 -14.29 12.96
C SER A 193 -2.66 -14.07 14.33
#